data_AF-A0A2P2DGZ5-F1
#
_entry.id   AF-A0A2P2DGZ5-F1
#
_cell.length_a   1.000
_cell.length_b   1.000
_cell.length_c   1.000
_cell.angle_alpha   90.00
_cell.angle_beta   90.00
_cell.angle_gamma   90.00
#
_symmetry.space_group_name_H-M   'P 1'
#
loop_
_entity.id
_entity.type
_entity.pdbx_description
1 polymer ?
#
loop_
_entity_poly.entity_id
_entity_poly.type
_entity_poly.pdbx_seq_one_letter_code
_entity_poly.pdbx_strand_id
1 'polypeptide(L)'
;MSVSTNLKGLAELGLKPSEVFHNLSYEEIYQHELNNKEGVTSDNGTMMVDTGIFTGRSPKDKYFVDEPSSQNNIWWGPVNTKVSEAIFNELYAEVTKFLDNKKLYVFDGHAGTNDDTRISLRVVTERAWQHHFCTNMFLRPTKEELAKLNPEFTIINASGYKNAKYKEHGLNSEVFVIFHLAKKICIIGGTEYGGEMKKGIFSVMNYYLPLKNVLTMHCSANVGKDGDSALFFGLSGTGKTTLSTDPNRKLIGDDEHGWDDNGIFNIEGGCYAKTINLDPKTEPEIYAAIRRDALLENVVYDATTKKVDYSSAAKTENTRVSYPIFHIDNIQPGSKAGHPNTVIFLTYDAYGVLPAVSKLSIEQAMYHFLSGYTAKVAGTERGVKEPQATFSACFGQAFMTLHPTFYAKLLGEKMKKHKVNAYLINTGLVGGKYGVGKRMNLPATRQIINEILNGNIEKSEFEKHPVFQVSFPKSVNGVDAHILNPRNAWENKEEYDKTAQDLAKQFVENYKKYLTGSKEFDYSQYGPVA
;
A
#
# COMPACT_ATOMS: atom_id res chain seq x y z
N MET A 1 14.98 29.18 9.16
CA MET A 1 13.71 29.88 9.48
C MET A 1 13.31 30.88 8.41
N SER A 2 12.49 30.46 7.43
CA SER A 2 11.66 31.40 6.67
C SER A 2 10.22 31.29 7.17
N VAL A 3 9.90 32.01 8.24
CA VAL A 3 8.51 32.30 8.58
C VAL A 3 7.99 33.23 7.49
N SER A 4 7.07 32.75 6.67
CA SER A 4 6.42 33.55 5.65
C SER A 4 4.92 33.50 5.90
N THR A 5 4.22 34.60 5.72
CA THR A 5 2.75 34.60 5.63
C THR A 5 2.28 34.57 4.17
N ASN A 6 3.21 34.73 3.22
CA ASN A 6 2.93 34.95 1.80
C ASN A 6 3.48 33.82 0.92
N LEU A 7 3.36 32.56 1.35
CA LEU A 7 3.68 31.43 0.48
C LEU A 7 2.73 31.46 -0.73
N LYS A 8 3.30 31.51 -1.93
CA LYS A 8 2.55 31.60 -3.20
C LYS A 8 1.48 30.52 -3.27
N GLY A 9 0.25 30.90 -3.61
CA GLY A 9 -0.89 29.99 -3.81
C GLY A 9 -1.71 29.67 -2.56
N LEU A 10 -1.26 29.99 -1.33
CA LEU A 10 -2.10 29.71 -0.13
C LEU A 10 -3.36 30.58 -0.07
N ALA A 11 -3.26 31.85 -0.46
CA ALA A 11 -4.43 32.74 -0.51
C ALA A 11 -5.45 32.29 -1.58
N GLU A 12 -4.98 31.70 -2.68
CA GLU A 12 -5.83 31.12 -3.74
C GLU A 12 -6.58 29.87 -3.25
N LEU A 13 -6.02 29.16 -2.27
CA LEU A 13 -6.69 28.08 -1.53
C LEU A 13 -7.64 28.60 -0.43
N GLY A 14 -7.84 29.91 -0.30
CA GLY A 14 -8.70 30.51 0.72
C GLY A 14 -8.16 30.43 2.15
N LEU A 15 -6.86 30.17 2.33
CA LEU A 15 -6.21 30.06 3.65
C LEU A 15 -5.57 31.37 4.08
N LYS A 16 -5.78 31.78 5.34
CA LYS A 16 -5.18 32.96 5.96
C LYS A 16 -4.45 32.59 7.26
N PRO A 17 -3.32 31.86 7.19
CA PRO A 17 -2.56 31.45 8.37
C PRO A 17 -1.92 32.62 9.11
N SER A 18 -1.67 32.46 10.40
CA SER A 18 -0.87 33.42 11.18
C SER A 18 0.63 33.26 10.91
N GLU A 19 1.09 32.03 10.71
CA GLU A 19 2.48 31.68 10.36
C GLU A 19 2.48 30.49 9.40
N VAL A 20 3.42 30.48 8.45
CA VAL A 20 3.66 29.33 7.56
C VAL A 20 5.09 28.83 7.70
N PHE A 21 5.22 27.53 7.89
CA PHE A 21 6.47 26.78 7.90
C PHE A 21 6.56 25.92 6.65
N HIS A 22 7.36 26.36 5.68
CA HIS A 22 7.46 25.73 4.36
C HIS A 22 8.72 24.86 4.24
N ASN A 23 8.55 23.59 3.86
CA ASN A 23 9.62 22.62 3.59
C ASN A 23 10.74 22.62 4.65
N LEU A 24 10.33 22.53 5.92
CA LEU A 24 11.25 22.49 7.06
C LEU A 24 12.29 21.38 6.90
N SER A 25 13.52 21.65 7.36
CA SER A 25 14.53 20.61 7.53
C SER A 25 14.15 19.65 8.67
N TYR A 26 14.71 18.43 8.69
CA TYR A 26 14.48 17.47 9.76
C TYR A 26 14.82 18.00 11.17
N GLU A 27 15.82 18.86 11.27
CA GLU A 27 16.15 19.49 12.54
C GLU A 27 15.10 20.52 12.95
N GLU A 28 14.65 21.39 12.02
CA GLU A 28 13.55 22.31 12.30
C GLU A 28 12.26 21.56 12.66
N ILE A 29 11.92 20.48 11.93
CA ILE A 29 10.76 19.62 12.21
C ILE A 29 10.80 19.13 13.65
N TYR A 30 11.91 18.53 14.07
CA TYR A 30 12.04 17.96 15.41
C TYR A 30 11.93 18.99 16.52
N GLN A 31 12.53 20.16 16.34
CA GLN A 31 12.40 21.25 17.30
C GLN A 31 10.93 21.69 17.42
N HIS A 32 10.19 21.74 16.31
CA HIS A 32 8.76 22.05 16.32
C HIS A 32 7.94 20.95 17.03
N GLU A 33 8.17 19.68 16.70
CA GLU A 33 7.48 18.55 17.34
C GLU A 33 7.67 18.54 18.86
N LEU A 34 8.90 18.82 19.33
CA LEU A 34 9.23 18.94 20.75
C LEU A 34 8.57 20.16 21.40
N ASN A 35 8.71 21.34 20.79
CA ASN A 35 8.20 22.59 21.35
C ASN A 35 6.66 22.60 21.43
N ASN A 36 6.00 21.98 20.44
CA ASN A 36 4.55 21.86 20.40
C ASN A 36 4.02 20.69 21.25
N LYS A 37 4.92 19.85 21.80
CA LYS A 37 4.57 18.64 22.58
C LYS A 37 3.67 17.68 21.78
N GLU A 38 4.00 17.51 20.51
CA GLU A 38 3.22 16.67 19.59
C GLU A 38 3.49 15.17 19.77
N GLY A 39 4.57 14.81 20.47
CA GLY A 39 4.98 13.43 20.71
C GLY A 39 6.05 13.29 21.79
N VAL A 40 6.69 12.12 21.82
CA VAL A 40 7.78 11.77 22.74
C VAL A 40 8.94 11.19 21.96
N THR A 41 10.16 11.58 22.27
CA THR A 41 11.36 11.00 21.67
C THR A 41 11.71 9.67 22.36
N SER A 42 12.00 8.63 21.57
CA SER A 42 12.50 7.33 22.04
C SER A 42 13.95 7.43 22.53
N ASP A 43 14.44 6.36 23.15
CA ASP A 43 15.83 6.26 23.63
C ASP A 43 16.89 6.43 22.52
N ASN A 44 16.54 6.09 21.28
CA ASN A 44 17.41 6.24 20.11
C ASN A 44 17.17 7.53 19.30
N GLY A 45 16.37 8.48 19.81
CA GLY A 45 16.16 9.78 19.16
C GLY A 45 15.03 9.82 18.12
N THR A 46 14.22 8.78 18.00
CA THR A 46 13.09 8.70 17.05
C THR A 46 11.85 9.37 17.65
N MET A 47 11.11 10.17 16.85
CA MET A 47 9.86 10.78 17.31
C MET A 47 8.75 9.72 17.38
N MET A 48 7.99 9.68 18.48
CA MET A 48 6.82 8.81 18.65
C MET A 48 5.56 9.65 18.85
N VAL A 49 4.54 9.40 18.04
CA VAL A 49 3.25 10.11 18.10
C VAL A 49 2.08 9.14 18.26
N ASP A 50 0.99 9.62 18.82
CA ASP A 50 -0.29 8.91 18.90
C ASP A 50 -1.34 9.62 18.04
N THR A 51 -2.08 8.85 17.24
CA THR A 51 -3.12 9.38 16.34
C THR A 51 -4.53 9.25 16.91
N GLY A 52 -4.62 9.08 18.24
CA GLY A 52 -5.88 8.95 18.97
C GLY A 52 -6.64 7.67 18.61
N ILE A 53 -7.95 7.80 18.39
CA ILE A 53 -8.82 6.65 18.07
C ILE A 53 -8.64 6.12 16.65
N PHE A 54 -8.06 6.92 15.75
CA PHE A 54 -7.85 6.57 14.35
C PHE A 54 -6.43 6.03 14.17
N THR A 55 -6.25 4.76 14.53
CA THR A 55 -4.96 4.05 14.40
C THR A 55 -4.83 3.32 13.06
N GLY A 56 -5.61 3.74 12.08
CA GLY A 56 -5.74 3.12 10.76
C GLY A 56 -6.66 3.94 9.86
N ARG A 57 -6.81 3.48 8.63
CA ARG A 57 -7.64 4.16 7.63
C ARG A 57 -9.13 4.11 7.96
N SER A 58 -9.86 5.10 7.46
CA SER A 58 -11.32 5.21 7.52
C SER A 58 -11.95 5.05 6.12
N PRO A 59 -11.95 3.84 5.52
CA PRO A 59 -12.35 3.64 4.12
C PRO A 59 -13.81 4.02 3.83
N LYS A 60 -14.70 3.99 4.83
CA LYS A 60 -16.10 4.41 4.70
C LYS A 60 -16.30 5.93 4.69
N ASP A 61 -15.27 6.67 5.10
CA ASP A 61 -15.26 8.13 5.15
C ASP A 61 -14.47 8.74 3.96
N LYS A 62 -14.14 7.91 2.96
CA LYS A 62 -13.49 8.32 1.71
C LYS A 62 -14.53 8.62 0.63
N TYR A 63 -14.46 9.81 0.04
CA TYR A 63 -15.40 10.29 -0.97
C TYR A 63 -14.72 10.94 -2.18
N PHE A 64 -15.33 10.82 -3.34
CA PHE A 64 -14.99 11.60 -4.53
C PHE A 64 -16.16 12.49 -4.91
N VAL A 65 -15.88 13.75 -5.25
CA VAL A 65 -16.89 14.67 -5.77
C VAL A 65 -17.41 14.14 -7.11
N ASP A 66 -18.73 14.03 -7.23
CA ASP A 66 -19.42 13.63 -8.47
C ASP A 66 -19.43 14.83 -9.43
N GLU A 67 -18.34 14.98 -10.19
CA GLU A 67 -18.14 16.08 -11.14
C GLU A 67 -17.89 15.58 -12.58
N PRO A 68 -18.25 16.38 -13.61
CA PRO A 68 -18.34 15.90 -15.00
C PRO A 68 -17.05 15.32 -15.60
N SER A 69 -15.87 15.80 -15.19
CA SER A 69 -14.59 15.40 -15.78
C SER A 69 -14.06 14.06 -15.28
N SER A 70 -14.59 13.53 -14.17
CA SER A 70 -14.15 12.25 -13.60
C SER A 70 -15.26 11.21 -13.40
N GLN A 71 -16.53 11.63 -13.39
CA GLN A 71 -17.67 10.75 -13.08
C GLN A 71 -17.76 9.47 -13.92
N ASN A 72 -17.31 9.48 -15.18
CA ASN A 72 -17.40 8.32 -16.07
C ASN A 72 -16.20 7.36 -15.93
N ASN A 73 -15.12 7.81 -15.30
CA ASN A 73 -13.89 7.03 -15.15
C ASN A 73 -13.81 6.37 -13.77
N ILE A 74 -14.33 7.04 -12.73
CA ILE A 74 -14.30 6.52 -11.36
C ILE A 74 -15.15 5.24 -11.26
N TRP A 75 -14.57 4.21 -10.68
CA TRP A 75 -15.29 2.99 -10.29
C TRP A 75 -16.11 3.24 -9.04
N TRP A 76 -17.32 3.75 -9.23
CA TRP A 76 -18.27 4.01 -8.17
C TRP A 76 -18.72 2.72 -7.47
N GLY A 77 -18.77 2.75 -6.14
CA GLY A 77 -19.16 1.62 -5.33
C GLY A 77 -18.77 1.80 -3.86
N PRO A 78 -18.72 0.72 -3.08
CA PRO A 78 -18.44 0.79 -1.64
C PRO A 78 -17.01 1.26 -1.30
N VAL A 79 -16.12 1.37 -2.29
CA VAL A 79 -14.75 1.89 -2.12
C VAL A 79 -14.65 3.37 -2.50
N ASN A 80 -15.25 3.76 -3.63
CA ASN A 80 -15.26 5.14 -4.10
C ASN A 80 -16.69 5.64 -4.00
N THR A 81 -16.98 6.37 -2.92
CA THR A 81 -18.33 6.88 -2.62
C THR A 81 -18.50 8.29 -3.19
N LYS A 82 -19.67 8.56 -3.76
CA LYS A 82 -20.02 9.89 -4.29
C LYS A 82 -20.28 10.89 -3.18
N VAL A 83 -19.89 12.14 -3.41
CA VAL A 83 -20.37 13.32 -2.66
C VAL A 83 -20.68 14.45 -3.65
N SER A 84 -21.66 15.30 -3.34
CA SER A 84 -22.01 16.40 -4.23
C SER A 84 -20.97 17.53 -4.14
N GLU A 85 -20.85 18.31 -5.23
CA GLU A 85 -19.98 19.49 -5.24
C GLU A 85 -20.41 20.54 -4.22
N ALA A 86 -21.72 20.67 -3.94
CA ALA A 86 -22.24 21.57 -2.92
C ALA A 86 -21.74 21.22 -1.52
N ILE A 87 -21.79 19.94 -1.13
CA ILE A 87 -21.28 19.46 0.16
C ILE A 87 -19.77 19.66 0.25
N PHE A 88 -19.03 19.37 -0.84
CA PHE A 88 -17.60 19.65 -0.87
C PHE A 88 -17.29 21.14 -0.66
N ASN A 89 -18.00 22.04 -1.35
CA ASN A 89 -17.76 23.47 -1.23
C ASN A 89 -18.07 23.99 0.18
N GLU A 90 -19.13 23.48 0.83
CA GLU A 90 -19.43 23.81 2.24
C GLU A 90 -18.30 23.35 3.16
N LEU A 91 -17.91 22.07 3.09
CA LEU A 91 -16.84 21.54 3.93
C LEU A 91 -15.49 22.17 3.64
N TYR A 92 -15.19 22.49 2.38
CA TYR A 92 -13.98 23.20 2.00
C TYR A 92 -13.92 24.57 2.69
N ALA A 93 -15.01 25.34 2.63
CA ALA A 93 -15.09 26.65 3.30
C ALA A 93 -14.97 26.54 4.83
N GLU A 94 -15.55 25.51 5.44
CA GLU A 94 -15.41 25.24 6.88
C GLU A 94 -13.98 24.85 7.25
N VAL A 95 -13.34 23.98 6.47
CA VAL A 95 -11.95 23.55 6.66
C VAL A 95 -10.98 24.71 6.54
N THR A 96 -11.09 25.54 5.49
CA THR A 96 -10.20 26.69 5.32
C THR A 96 -10.39 27.69 6.45
N LYS A 97 -11.65 27.97 6.85
CA LYS A 97 -11.96 28.82 8.00
C LYS A 97 -11.43 28.27 9.32
N PHE A 98 -11.45 26.94 9.50
CA PHE A 98 -10.88 26.29 10.69
C PHE A 98 -9.35 26.45 10.77
N LEU A 99 -8.68 26.54 9.61
CA LEU A 99 -7.23 26.71 9.51
C LEU A 99 -6.79 28.18 9.53
N ASP A 100 -7.72 29.13 9.36
CA ASP A 100 -7.41 30.57 9.45
C ASP A 100 -6.81 30.95 10.82
N ASN A 101 -5.86 31.87 10.81
CA ASN A 101 -5.11 32.37 11.95
C ASN A 101 -4.32 31.30 12.73
N LYS A 102 -4.23 30.07 12.24
CA LYS A 102 -3.35 29.03 12.79
C LYS A 102 -1.96 29.08 12.16
N LYS A 103 -1.02 28.44 12.85
CA LYS A 103 0.27 28.07 12.30
C LYS A 103 0.06 26.88 11.36
N LEU A 104 0.55 26.97 10.13
CA LEU A 104 0.45 25.89 9.15
C LEU A 104 1.84 25.42 8.74
N TYR A 105 1.97 24.11 8.52
CA TYR A 105 3.13 23.49 7.92
C TYR A 105 2.78 23.12 6.49
N VAL A 106 3.68 23.43 5.55
CA VAL A 106 3.46 23.20 4.13
C VAL A 106 4.62 22.41 3.57
N PHE A 107 4.30 21.22 3.06
CA PHE A 107 5.21 20.38 2.29
C PHE A 107 4.89 20.52 0.80
N ASP A 108 5.85 21.03 0.03
CA ASP A 108 5.85 20.98 -1.43
C ASP A 108 6.86 19.93 -1.90
N GLY A 109 6.43 19.02 -2.78
CA GLY A 109 7.30 17.97 -3.31
C GLY A 109 6.69 17.21 -4.47
N HIS A 110 7.04 15.93 -4.61
CA HIS A 110 6.57 15.10 -5.72
C HIS A 110 6.08 13.72 -5.27
N ALA A 111 5.15 13.17 -6.05
CA ALA A 111 4.81 11.75 -6.03
C ALA A 111 5.12 11.14 -7.39
N GLY A 112 5.96 10.10 -7.43
CA GLY A 112 6.55 9.52 -8.66
C GLY A 112 7.97 10.00 -8.92
N THR A 113 8.92 9.08 -9.13
CA THR A 113 10.34 9.41 -9.39
C THR A 113 10.65 9.75 -10.85
N ASN A 114 9.71 9.59 -11.77
CA ASN A 114 9.87 9.93 -13.19
C ASN A 114 9.30 11.32 -13.48
N ASP A 115 10.12 12.20 -14.05
CA ASP A 115 9.78 13.63 -14.23
C ASP A 115 8.59 13.90 -15.15
N ASP A 116 8.33 13.01 -16.11
CA ASP A 116 7.25 13.11 -17.10
C ASP A 116 5.87 12.71 -16.55
N THR A 117 5.86 11.96 -15.45
CA THR A 117 4.66 11.31 -14.90
C THR A 117 4.47 11.59 -13.42
N ARG A 118 5.45 12.20 -12.74
CA ARG A 118 5.33 12.68 -11.37
C ARG A 118 4.27 13.75 -11.24
N ILE A 119 3.61 13.80 -10.09
CA ILE A 119 2.71 14.89 -9.72
C ILE A 119 3.43 15.80 -8.75
N SER A 120 3.45 17.10 -9.04
CA SER A 120 3.85 18.11 -8.04
C SER A 120 2.77 18.24 -6.97
N LEU A 121 3.16 18.06 -5.72
CA LEU A 121 2.27 17.97 -4.57
C LEU A 121 2.46 19.18 -3.65
N ARG A 122 1.35 19.67 -3.10
CA ARG A 122 1.34 20.46 -1.87
C ARG A 122 0.53 19.75 -0.79
N VAL A 123 1.07 19.66 0.43
CA VAL A 123 0.32 19.20 1.60
C VAL A 123 0.37 20.30 2.66
N VAL A 124 -0.81 20.76 3.07
CA VAL A 124 -0.98 21.74 4.13
C VAL A 124 -1.48 21.02 5.38
N THR A 125 -0.77 21.16 6.49
CA THR A 125 -1.06 20.48 7.76
C THR A 125 -1.07 21.44 8.93
N GLU A 126 -1.81 21.12 10.00
CA GLU A 126 -1.80 21.93 11.23
C GLU A 126 -0.74 21.49 12.26
N ARG A 127 -0.12 20.32 12.07
CA ARG A 127 0.89 19.75 12.98
C ARG A 127 2.25 19.55 12.30
N ALA A 128 3.32 19.70 13.09
CA ALA A 128 4.69 19.49 12.62
C ALA A 128 4.95 18.03 12.26
N TRP A 129 4.43 17.08 13.06
CA TRP A 129 4.63 15.65 12.78
C TRP A 129 3.92 15.20 11.49
N GLN A 130 2.81 15.83 11.11
CA GLN A 130 2.14 15.54 9.83
C GLN A 130 3.00 16.00 8.65
N HIS A 131 3.70 17.14 8.81
CA HIS A 131 4.71 17.60 7.85
C HIS A 131 5.94 16.68 7.83
N HIS A 132 6.39 16.18 8.98
CA HIS A 132 7.42 15.14 9.09
C HIS A 132 7.03 13.90 8.29
N PHE A 133 5.81 13.39 8.49
CA PHE A 133 5.30 12.25 7.75
C PHE A 133 5.36 12.48 6.23
N CYS A 134 4.91 13.64 5.74
CA CYS A 134 5.01 13.98 4.32
C CYS A 134 6.47 14.09 3.83
N THR A 135 7.35 14.65 4.67
CA THR A 135 8.80 14.75 4.41
C THR A 135 9.45 13.39 4.27
N ASN A 136 8.97 12.39 5.00
CA ASN A 136 9.41 10.99 4.88
C ASN A 136 8.81 10.32 3.65
N MET A 137 7.50 10.46 3.43
CA MET A 137 6.78 9.62 2.47
C MET A 137 6.83 10.10 1.02
N PHE A 138 7.04 11.39 0.77
CA PHE A 138 7.05 11.95 -0.58
C PHE A 138 8.45 12.38 -1.01
N LEU A 139 8.64 12.54 -2.32
CA LEU A 139 9.92 12.92 -2.89
C LEU A 139 10.19 14.39 -2.59
N ARG A 140 11.33 14.64 -1.96
CA ARG A 140 11.77 15.99 -1.59
C ARG A 140 12.47 16.64 -2.77
N PRO A 141 12.03 17.83 -3.21
CA PRO A 141 12.67 18.54 -4.31
C PRO A 141 14.03 19.09 -3.86
N THR A 142 14.93 19.32 -4.82
CA THR A 142 16.10 20.17 -4.56
C THR A 142 15.68 21.62 -4.27
N LYS A 143 16.60 22.45 -3.78
CA LYS A 143 16.31 23.87 -3.55
C LYS A 143 15.91 24.58 -4.84
N GLU A 144 16.55 24.22 -5.95
CA GLU A 144 16.28 24.77 -7.28
C GLU A 144 14.93 24.31 -7.83
N GLU A 145 14.56 23.04 -7.63
CA GLU A 145 13.24 22.51 -7.98
C GLU A 145 12.15 23.18 -7.14
N LEU A 146 12.34 23.28 -5.83
CA LEU A 146 11.39 23.89 -4.90
C LEU A 146 11.08 25.34 -5.26
N ALA A 147 12.09 26.13 -5.65
CA ALA A 147 11.90 27.52 -6.05
C ALA A 147 11.02 27.68 -7.31
N LYS A 148 10.89 26.64 -8.13
CA LYS A 148 10.11 26.61 -9.37
C LYS A 148 8.85 25.75 -9.26
N LEU A 149 8.66 25.06 -8.14
CA LEU A 149 7.60 24.09 -7.96
C LEU A 149 6.24 24.79 -8.00
N ASN A 150 5.38 24.30 -8.88
CA ASN A 150 3.97 24.70 -8.94
C ASN A 150 3.12 23.48 -8.62
N PRO A 151 2.48 23.42 -7.43
CA PRO A 151 1.71 22.25 -7.04
C PRO A 151 0.58 21.98 -8.02
N GLU A 152 0.52 20.74 -8.51
CA GLU A 152 -0.58 20.28 -9.36
C GLU A 152 -1.73 19.73 -8.52
N PHE A 153 -1.44 19.05 -7.41
CA PHE A 153 -2.45 18.51 -6.50
C PHE A 153 -2.18 18.98 -5.07
N THR A 154 -3.24 19.36 -4.37
CA THR A 154 -3.13 19.86 -2.98
C THR A 154 -3.94 18.99 -2.02
N ILE A 155 -3.33 18.55 -0.92
CA ILE A 155 -4.02 18.05 0.27
C ILE A 155 -4.09 19.17 1.31
N ILE A 156 -5.28 19.41 1.85
CA ILE A 156 -5.49 20.24 3.04
C ILE A 156 -5.92 19.32 4.17
N ASN A 157 -5.01 19.08 5.11
CA ASN A 157 -5.25 18.23 6.27
C ASN A 157 -5.60 19.07 7.50
N ALA A 158 -6.90 19.13 7.80
CA ALA A 158 -7.46 19.72 9.01
C ALA A 158 -7.93 18.60 9.96
N SER A 159 -7.01 17.73 10.38
CA SER A 159 -7.30 16.55 11.20
C SER A 159 -8.12 16.86 12.45
N GLY A 160 -7.93 18.02 13.08
CA GLY A 160 -8.71 18.48 14.22
C GLY A 160 -10.13 18.97 13.92
N TYR A 161 -10.50 19.16 12.65
CA TYR A 161 -11.85 19.58 12.25
C TYR A 161 -12.79 18.39 12.10
N LYS A 162 -13.96 18.43 12.74
CA LYS A 162 -14.98 17.37 12.67
C LYS A 162 -16.26 17.93 12.06
N ASN A 163 -16.84 17.22 11.10
CA ASN A 163 -18.09 17.62 10.44
C ASN A 163 -19.30 17.34 11.34
N ALA A 164 -19.76 18.33 12.09
CA ALA A 164 -20.93 18.20 12.96
C ALA A 164 -22.24 17.89 12.19
N LYS A 165 -22.30 18.27 10.91
CA LYS A 165 -23.46 18.09 10.02
C LYS A 165 -23.39 16.82 9.17
N TYR A 166 -22.51 15.87 9.47
CA TYR A 166 -22.28 14.71 8.61
C TYR A 166 -23.56 13.93 8.25
N LYS A 167 -24.53 13.86 9.17
CA LYS A 167 -25.84 13.22 8.93
C LYS A 167 -26.68 13.96 7.88
N GLU A 168 -26.70 15.28 7.93
CA GLU A 168 -27.40 16.13 6.95
C GLU A 168 -26.73 16.05 5.58
N HIS A 169 -25.40 15.94 5.57
CA HIS A 169 -24.60 15.71 4.37
C HIS A 169 -24.68 14.27 3.82
N GLY A 170 -25.35 13.34 4.52
CA GLY A 170 -25.41 11.93 4.12
C GLY A 170 -24.05 11.21 4.15
N LEU A 171 -23.09 11.71 4.92
CA LEU A 171 -21.79 11.07 5.11
C LEU A 171 -21.87 9.98 6.21
N ASN A 172 -20.86 9.12 6.26
CA ASN A 172 -20.79 7.99 7.17
C ASN A 172 -20.51 8.42 8.63
N SER A 173 -19.65 9.41 8.83
CA SER A 173 -19.29 9.91 10.16
C SER A 173 -18.82 11.37 10.13
N GLU A 174 -18.43 11.91 11.29
CA GLU A 174 -17.82 13.25 11.42
C GLU A 174 -16.44 13.36 10.75
N VAL A 175 -15.83 12.22 10.37
CA VAL A 175 -14.59 12.12 9.62
C VAL A 175 -14.88 12.19 8.13
N PHE A 176 -13.97 12.78 7.36
CA PHE A 176 -14.06 12.78 5.90
C PHE A 176 -12.68 12.89 5.25
N VAL A 177 -12.55 12.21 4.11
CA VAL A 177 -11.43 12.33 3.16
C VAL A 177 -12.07 12.52 1.79
N ILE A 178 -12.16 13.76 1.32
CA ILE A 178 -12.89 14.10 0.09
C ILE A 178 -11.93 14.56 -0.99
N PHE A 179 -12.00 13.93 -2.17
CA PHE A 179 -11.22 14.28 -3.35
C PHE A 179 -12.08 14.99 -4.39
N HIS A 180 -11.63 16.15 -4.85
CA HIS A 180 -12.17 16.83 -6.02
C HIS A 180 -11.13 16.81 -7.14
N LEU A 181 -11.29 15.89 -8.10
CA LEU A 181 -10.26 15.64 -9.13
C LEU A 181 -10.13 16.82 -10.10
N ALA A 182 -11.23 17.43 -10.56
CA ALA A 182 -11.16 18.63 -11.40
C ALA A 182 -10.45 19.83 -10.73
N LYS A 183 -10.75 20.10 -9.45
CA LYS A 183 -10.07 21.16 -8.67
C LYS A 183 -8.67 20.74 -8.20
N LYS A 184 -8.30 19.47 -8.38
CA LYS A 184 -7.05 18.83 -7.90
C LYS A 184 -6.79 19.07 -6.42
N ILE A 185 -7.84 18.93 -5.60
CA ILE A 185 -7.81 19.15 -4.15
C ILE A 185 -8.32 17.92 -3.42
N CYS A 186 -7.70 17.62 -2.28
CA CYS A 186 -8.23 16.73 -1.26
C CYS A 186 -8.33 17.46 0.08
N ILE A 187 -9.44 17.29 0.80
CA ILE A 187 -9.61 17.75 2.18
C ILE A 187 -9.74 16.56 3.12
N ILE A 188 -9.02 16.61 4.24
CA ILE A 188 -9.04 15.61 5.31
C ILE A 188 -9.51 16.29 6.60
N GLY A 189 -10.51 15.70 7.26
CA GLY A 189 -11.02 16.16 8.54
C GLY A 189 -11.35 15.00 9.49
N GLY A 190 -11.09 15.20 10.77
CA GLY A 190 -11.55 14.35 11.88
C GLY A 190 -10.65 13.16 12.19
N THR A 191 -9.64 12.89 11.37
CA THR A 191 -8.68 11.80 11.55
C THR A 191 -7.24 12.31 11.60
N GLU A 192 -6.49 11.84 12.57
CA GLU A 192 -5.06 12.12 12.74
C GLU A 192 -4.19 11.01 12.12
N TYR A 193 -4.76 10.01 11.43
CA TYR A 193 -3.96 8.92 10.87
C TYR A 193 -3.11 9.39 9.67
N GLY A 194 -1.78 9.33 9.76
CA GLY A 194 -0.88 9.85 8.71
C GLY A 194 -1.08 9.15 7.36
N GLY A 195 -1.48 7.89 7.39
CA GLY A 195 -1.69 7.08 6.19
C GLY A 195 -2.79 7.59 5.24
N GLU A 196 -3.69 8.48 5.69
CA GLU A 196 -4.69 9.11 4.80
C GLU A 196 -4.03 10.06 3.79
N MET A 197 -2.96 10.78 4.18
CA MET A 197 -2.22 11.64 3.26
C MET A 197 -1.49 10.80 2.19
N LYS A 198 -0.80 9.73 2.61
CA LYS A 198 -0.11 8.78 1.71
C LYS A 198 -1.10 8.15 0.73
N LYS A 199 -2.12 7.46 1.25
CA LYS A 199 -3.07 6.69 0.42
C LYS A 199 -4.05 7.56 -0.35
N GLY A 200 -4.24 8.82 0.08
CA GLY A 200 -4.95 9.82 -0.71
C GLY A 200 -4.22 10.12 -2.01
N ILE A 201 -2.91 10.41 -1.96
CA ILE A 201 -2.10 10.60 -3.17
C ILE A 201 -2.01 9.32 -3.99
N PHE A 202 -1.89 8.15 -3.36
CA PHE A 202 -1.93 6.91 -4.13
C PHE A 202 -3.25 6.73 -4.89
N SER A 203 -4.40 7.12 -4.32
CA SER A 203 -5.69 7.10 -5.02
C SER A 203 -5.70 8.06 -6.22
N VAL A 204 -5.08 9.24 -6.06
CA VAL A 204 -4.92 10.21 -7.14
C VAL A 204 -4.03 9.66 -8.27
N MET A 205 -2.92 8.99 -7.92
CA MET A 205 -2.04 8.33 -8.88
C MET A 205 -2.77 7.18 -9.60
N ASN A 206 -3.54 6.38 -8.87
CA ASN A 206 -4.38 5.31 -9.43
C ASN A 206 -5.48 5.82 -10.38
N TYR A 207 -5.82 7.11 -10.35
CA TYR A 207 -6.69 7.73 -11.34
C TYR A 207 -5.91 8.24 -12.56
N TYR A 208 -4.89 9.09 -12.34
CA TYR A 208 -4.25 9.83 -13.43
C TYR A 208 -3.29 8.98 -14.28
N LEU A 209 -2.51 8.11 -13.65
CA LEU A 209 -1.46 7.37 -14.35
C LEU A 209 -2.02 6.30 -15.31
N PRO A 210 -3.00 5.46 -14.93
CA PRO A 210 -3.56 4.49 -15.86
C PRO A 210 -4.21 5.14 -17.08
N LEU A 211 -4.85 6.31 -16.92
CA LEU A 211 -5.39 7.08 -18.04
C LEU A 211 -4.32 7.58 -19.03
N LYS A 212 -3.05 7.56 -18.63
CA LYS A 212 -1.85 7.82 -19.45
C LYS A 212 -1.10 6.54 -19.82
N ASN A 213 -1.72 5.36 -19.73
CA ASN A 213 -1.12 4.03 -19.98
C ASN A 213 0.06 3.67 -19.06
N VAL A 214 0.16 4.32 -17.90
CA VAL A 214 1.10 3.97 -16.83
C VAL A 214 0.37 3.11 -15.81
N LEU A 215 0.81 1.87 -15.64
CA LEU A 215 0.19 0.96 -14.68
C LEU A 215 0.61 1.36 -13.27
N THR A 216 -0.35 1.67 -12.40
CA THR A 216 -0.11 1.83 -10.97
C THR A 216 -0.30 0.52 -10.22
N MET A 217 0.54 0.28 -9.23
CA MET A 217 0.68 -1.02 -8.59
C MET A 217 0.83 -0.84 -7.08
N HIS A 218 0.07 -1.63 -6.32
CA HIS A 218 0.23 -1.75 -4.87
C HIS A 218 1.10 -2.98 -4.58
N CYS A 219 2.41 -2.79 -4.66
CA CYS A 219 3.41 -3.83 -4.55
C CYS A 219 4.69 -3.27 -3.93
N SER A 220 5.54 -4.13 -3.38
CA SER A 220 6.96 -3.78 -3.23
C SER A 220 7.73 -4.15 -4.50
N ALA A 221 8.90 -3.55 -4.67
CA ALA A 221 9.77 -3.83 -5.80
C ALA A 221 11.25 -3.82 -5.41
N ASN A 222 12.03 -4.71 -6.02
CA ASN A 222 13.48 -4.74 -5.87
C ASN A 222 14.16 -5.12 -7.20
N VAL A 223 15.48 -4.94 -7.25
CA VAL A 223 16.30 -5.25 -8.43
C VAL A 223 17.57 -6.00 -8.03
N GLY A 224 17.89 -7.05 -8.78
CA GLY A 224 19.11 -7.83 -8.60
C GLY A 224 20.34 -7.12 -9.18
N LYS A 225 21.50 -7.74 -9.02
CA LYS A 225 22.78 -7.17 -9.48
C LYS A 225 22.86 -7.06 -11.00
N ASP A 226 22.15 -7.93 -11.71
CA ASP A 226 22.12 -7.99 -13.17
C ASP A 226 21.02 -7.10 -13.77
N GLY A 227 20.35 -6.29 -12.95
CA GLY A 227 19.26 -5.41 -13.37
C GLY A 227 17.90 -6.11 -13.49
N ASP A 228 17.82 -7.39 -13.12
CA ASP A 228 16.58 -8.14 -13.09
C ASP A 228 15.66 -7.60 -12.00
N SER A 229 14.51 -7.03 -12.35
CA SER A 229 13.60 -6.44 -11.37
C SER A 229 12.39 -7.34 -11.10
N ALA A 230 11.88 -7.26 -9.87
CA ALA A 230 10.76 -8.08 -9.41
C ALA A 230 9.71 -7.25 -8.69
N LEU A 231 8.44 -7.58 -8.92
CA LEU A 231 7.27 -6.97 -8.29
C LEU A 231 6.61 -7.95 -7.33
N PHE A 232 6.29 -7.51 -6.12
CA PHE A 232 5.67 -8.34 -5.08
C PHE A 232 4.33 -7.73 -4.67
N PHE A 233 3.25 -8.25 -5.26
CA PHE A 233 1.88 -7.89 -4.91
C PHE A 233 1.41 -8.69 -3.70
N GLY A 234 0.53 -8.10 -2.89
CA GLY A 234 -0.02 -8.77 -1.71
C GLY A 234 -0.73 -7.79 -0.79
N LEU A 235 -1.57 -8.30 0.11
CA LEU A 235 -2.18 -7.43 1.15
C LEU A 235 -1.23 -7.23 2.34
N SER A 236 -1.67 -6.45 3.31
CA SER A 236 -0.94 -6.31 4.57
C SER A 236 -0.81 -7.68 5.25
N GLY A 237 0.40 -8.02 5.74
CA GLY A 237 0.64 -9.27 6.48
C GLY A 237 0.99 -10.49 5.60
N THR A 238 0.94 -10.38 4.27
CA THR A 238 1.32 -11.46 3.34
C THR A 238 2.82 -11.53 3.06
N GLY A 239 3.63 -10.72 3.76
CA GLY A 239 5.10 -10.75 3.66
C GLY A 239 5.73 -9.85 2.59
N LYS A 240 4.99 -8.95 1.92
CA LYS A 240 5.54 -8.04 0.90
C LYS A 240 6.85 -7.37 1.32
N THR A 241 6.83 -6.62 2.42
CA THR A 241 7.99 -5.85 2.91
C THR A 241 9.15 -6.78 3.27
N THR A 242 8.89 -7.83 4.06
CA THR A 242 9.88 -8.83 4.50
C THR A 242 10.55 -9.57 3.33
N LEU A 243 9.84 -9.77 2.22
CA LEU A 243 10.32 -10.52 1.06
C LEU A 243 10.94 -9.61 -0.01
N SER A 244 10.62 -8.31 -0.04
CA SER A 244 11.30 -7.35 -0.92
C SER A 244 12.63 -6.86 -0.36
N THR A 245 12.80 -6.82 0.97
CA THR A 245 14.06 -6.48 1.64
C THR A 245 14.98 -7.70 1.67
N ASP A 246 15.45 -8.11 0.50
CA ASP A 246 16.44 -9.18 0.33
C ASP A 246 17.84 -8.55 0.38
N PRO A 247 18.77 -9.01 1.24
CA PRO A 247 20.12 -8.46 1.33
C PRO A 247 20.93 -8.54 0.03
N ASN A 248 20.52 -9.37 -0.93
CA ASN A 248 21.20 -9.52 -2.22
C ASN A 248 20.60 -8.66 -3.34
N ARG A 249 19.50 -7.95 -3.07
CA ARG A 249 18.76 -7.16 -4.06
C ARG A 249 18.52 -5.75 -3.54
N LYS A 250 18.59 -4.75 -4.41
CA LYS A 250 18.39 -3.36 -4.02
C LYS A 250 16.90 -3.04 -3.97
N LEU A 251 16.43 -2.47 -2.86
CA LEU A 251 15.03 -2.05 -2.71
C LEU A 251 14.73 -0.85 -3.63
N ILE A 252 13.66 -0.94 -4.42
CA ILE A 252 13.15 0.19 -5.21
C ILE A 252 12.13 0.98 -4.40
N GLY A 253 11.21 0.28 -3.73
CA GLY A 253 10.20 0.83 -2.81
C GLY A 253 9.37 -0.30 -2.19
N ASP A 254 8.63 0.00 -1.12
CA ASP A 254 7.96 -1.01 -0.28
C ASP A 254 6.46 -1.20 -0.56
N ASP A 255 5.80 -0.28 -1.26
CA ASP A 255 4.32 -0.28 -1.27
C ASP A 255 3.65 0.26 -2.56
N GLU A 256 4.18 1.31 -3.21
CA GLU A 256 3.50 1.97 -4.33
C GLU A 256 4.43 2.23 -5.53
N HIS A 257 4.13 1.62 -6.68
CA HIS A 257 4.94 1.75 -7.91
C HIS A 257 4.12 2.09 -9.14
N GLY A 258 4.76 2.75 -10.10
CA GLY A 258 4.30 2.86 -11.48
C GLY A 258 5.10 1.94 -12.41
N TRP A 259 4.49 1.52 -13.51
CA TRP A 259 5.16 0.86 -14.64
C TRP A 259 4.77 1.57 -15.94
N ASP A 260 5.70 2.33 -16.49
CA ASP A 260 5.55 3.09 -17.74
C ASP A 260 6.20 2.35 -18.93
N ASP A 261 6.62 3.07 -19.96
CA ASP A 261 7.31 2.51 -21.13
C ASP A 261 8.81 2.32 -20.92
N ASN A 262 9.41 2.88 -19.86
CA ASN A 262 10.83 2.77 -19.55
C ASN A 262 11.11 1.70 -18.49
N GLY A 263 10.16 1.43 -17.60
CA GLY A 263 10.36 0.47 -16.51
C GLY A 263 9.46 0.71 -15.33
N ILE A 264 9.94 0.32 -14.15
CA ILE A 264 9.21 0.49 -12.88
C ILE A 264 9.84 1.61 -12.06
N PHE A 265 9.01 2.36 -11.35
CA PHE A 265 9.45 3.49 -10.56
C PHE A 265 8.63 3.60 -9.27
N ASN A 266 9.26 4.05 -8.20
CA ASN A 266 8.59 4.29 -6.92
C ASN A 266 7.74 5.56 -7.00
N ILE A 267 6.56 5.52 -6.39
CA ILE A 267 5.70 6.70 -6.22
C ILE A 267 6.16 7.53 -4.99
N GLU A 268 6.85 6.88 -4.06
CA GLU A 268 7.17 7.39 -2.74
C GLU A 268 8.62 7.84 -2.59
N GLY A 269 8.88 8.67 -1.57
CA GLY A 269 10.22 9.06 -1.11
C GLY A 269 10.70 8.31 0.15
N GLY A 270 9.87 7.43 0.70
CA GLY A 270 10.14 6.68 1.92
C GLY A 270 9.31 5.42 2.04
N CYS A 271 9.35 4.82 3.22
CA CYS A 271 8.63 3.60 3.55
C CYS A 271 7.71 3.83 4.75
N TYR A 272 6.58 3.12 4.79
CA TYR A 272 5.62 3.19 5.90
C TYR A 272 5.38 1.79 6.50
N ALA A 273 6.39 1.28 7.19
CA ALA A 273 6.44 -0.10 7.66
C ALA A 273 5.58 -0.33 8.90
N LYS A 274 5.04 -1.54 9.04
CA LYS A 274 4.44 -2.03 10.30
C LYS A 274 5.55 -2.37 11.30
N THR A 275 5.31 -2.08 12.57
CA THR A 275 6.30 -2.32 13.64
C THR A 275 5.85 -3.36 14.67
N ILE A 276 4.61 -3.85 14.61
CA ILE A 276 4.14 -4.90 15.52
C ILE A 276 4.98 -6.18 15.32
N ASN A 277 5.51 -6.71 16.41
CA ASN A 277 6.43 -7.84 16.46
C ASN A 277 7.70 -7.67 15.60
N LEU A 278 8.15 -6.43 15.36
CA LEU A 278 9.40 -6.18 14.65
C LEU A 278 10.58 -6.79 15.43
N ASP A 279 11.35 -7.65 14.77
CA ASP A 279 12.52 -8.31 15.36
C ASP A 279 13.79 -7.96 14.54
N PRO A 280 14.83 -7.40 15.16
CA PRO A 280 16.09 -7.06 14.47
C PRO A 280 16.80 -8.27 13.85
N LYS A 281 16.46 -9.51 14.24
CA LYS A 281 17.04 -10.73 13.65
C LYS A 281 16.39 -11.09 12.32
N THR A 282 15.08 -10.86 12.16
CA THR A 282 14.33 -11.24 10.96
C THR A 282 14.14 -10.07 9.99
N GLU A 283 14.06 -8.84 10.51
CA GLU A 283 13.93 -7.58 9.75
C GLU A 283 15.01 -6.55 10.14
N PRO A 284 16.32 -6.87 10.01
CA PRO A 284 17.40 -5.99 10.46
C PRO A 284 17.41 -4.62 9.76
N GLU A 285 17.11 -4.56 8.46
CA GLU A 285 17.11 -3.30 7.69
C GLU A 285 16.02 -2.34 8.16
N ILE A 286 14.81 -2.85 8.38
CA ILE A 286 13.68 -2.04 8.87
C ILE A 286 13.98 -1.56 10.29
N TYR A 287 14.50 -2.43 11.17
CA TYR A 287 14.86 -2.04 12.53
C TYR A 287 15.95 -0.96 12.56
N ALA A 288 16.98 -1.09 11.71
CA ALA A 288 18.07 -0.11 11.61
C ALA A 288 17.63 1.23 11.00
N ALA A 289 16.53 1.25 10.24
CA ALA A 289 15.93 2.47 9.71
C ALA A 289 15.20 3.29 10.77
N ILE A 290 14.89 2.71 11.93
CA ILE A 290 14.25 3.40 13.06
C ILE A 290 15.31 4.11 13.88
N ARG A 291 15.56 5.37 13.52
CA ARG A 291 16.50 6.29 14.17
C ARG A 291 15.98 7.72 14.01
N ARG A 292 16.73 8.72 14.49
CA ARG A 292 16.46 10.15 14.25
C ARG A 292 16.00 10.37 12.79
N ASP A 293 14.93 11.14 12.61
CA ASP A 293 14.23 11.43 11.34
C ASP A 293 13.27 10.33 10.84
N ALA A 294 13.17 9.20 11.55
CA ALA A 294 11.99 8.35 11.48
C ALA A 294 10.89 8.87 12.43
N LEU A 295 9.66 8.46 12.15
CA LEU A 295 8.47 8.81 12.92
C LEU A 295 7.66 7.54 13.21
N LEU A 296 7.61 7.16 14.49
CA LEU A 296 6.82 6.05 15.00
C LEU A 296 5.39 6.50 15.32
N GLU A 297 4.42 5.68 14.96
CA GLU A 297 2.99 5.95 15.14
C GLU A 297 2.35 4.86 16.01
N ASN A 298 1.70 5.29 17.09
CA ASN A 298 0.89 4.46 18.00
C ASN A 298 1.66 3.32 18.71
N VAL A 299 2.99 3.43 18.83
CA VAL A 299 3.79 2.43 19.54
C VAL A 299 3.62 2.53 21.05
N VAL A 300 3.78 1.39 21.72
CA VAL A 300 3.89 1.33 23.19
C VAL A 300 5.37 1.43 23.55
N TYR A 301 5.67 2.14 24.63
CA TYR A 301 7.05 2.33 25.08
C TYR A 301 7.09 2.40 26.61
N ASP A 302 8.25 2.08 27.18
CA ASP A 302 8.50 2.21 28.61
C ASP A 302 8.68 3.70 28.99
N ALA A 303 7.87 4.18 29.94
CA ALA A 303 7.80 5.60 30.26
C ALA A 303 9.12 6.18 30.83
N THR A 304 9.95 5.35 31.46
CA THR A 304 11.20 5.75 32.10
C THR A 304 12.37 5.72 31.13
N THR A 305 12.56 4.58 30.46
CA THR A 305 13.68 4.32 29.54
C THR A 305 13.43 4.84 28.14
N LYS A 306 12.18 5.12 27.76
CA LYS A 306 11.75 5.50 26.40
C LYS A 306 12.00 4.44 25.32
N LYS A 307 12.25 3.18 25.73
CA LYS A 307 12.38 2.05 24.83
C LYS A 307 11.01 1.62 24.28
N VAL A 308 10.95 1.40 22.98
CA VAL A 308 9.75 0.90 22.30
C VAL A 308 9.55 -0.59 22.60
N ASP A 309 8.33 -0.96 22.94
CA ASP A 309 7.87 -2.35 23.02
C ASP A 309 7.11 -2.70 21.73
N TYR A 310 7.85 -3.25 20.76
CA TYR A 310 7.29 -3.67 19.48
C TYR A 310 6.34 -4.87 19.59
N SER A 311 6.34 -5.60 20.71
CA SER A 311 5.43 -6.75 20.90
C SER A 311 4.04 -6.34 21.36
N SER A 312 3.89 -5.09 21.84
CA SER A 312 2.64 -4.65 22.45
C SER A 312 1.68 -4.01 21.46
N ALA A 313 0.51 -4.62 21.33
CA ALA A 313 -0.64 -4.10 20.59
C ALA A 313 -1.64 -3.36 21.50
N ALA A 314 -1.24 -2.94 22.71
CA ALA A 314 -2.16 -2.34 23.69
C ALA A 314 -2.90 -1.10 23.15
N LYS A 315 -2.29 -0.37 22.22
CA LYS A 315 -2.92 0.72 21.46
C LYS A 315 -3.58 0.20 20.18
N THR A 316 -2.84 -0.56 19.38
CA THR A 316 -3.28 -1.09 18.08
C THR A 316 -2.35 -2.18 17.57
N GLU A 317 -2.85 -3.10 16.74
CA GLU A 317 -2.06 -4.04 15.94
C GLU A 317 -1.44 -3.38 14.69
N ASN A 318 -1.83 -2.15 14.38
CA ASN A 318 -1.33 -1.37 13.24
C ASN A 318 -0.32 -0.31 13.69
N THR A 319 0.59 -0.66 14.61
CA THR A 319 1.73 0.21 14.93
C THR A 319 2.62 0.36 13.70
N ARG A 320 3.15 1.57 13.50
CA ARG A 320 3.86 1.93 12.27
C ARG A 320 5.12 2.73 12.55
N VAL A 321 5.98 2.76 11.55
CA VAL A 321 7.06 3.74 11.42
C VAL A 321 7.09 4.26 9.98
N SER A 322 7.22 5.58 9.82
CA SER A 322 7.62 6.18 8.55
C SER A 322 9.09 6.59 8.64
N TYR A 323 9.84 6.34 7.57
CA TYR A 323 11.23 6.79 7.44
C TYR A 323 11.51 7.08 5.97
N PRO A 324 12.41 8.04 5.68
CA PRO A 324 12.78 8.31 4.30
C PRO A 324 13.60 7.14 3.74
N ILE A 325 13.53 6.92 2.43
CA ILE A 325 14.06 5.68 1.82
C ILE A 325 15.57 5.50 2.04
N PHE A 326 16.30 6.61 2.18
CA PHE A 326 17.75 6.59 2.44
C PHE A 326 18.13 6.11 3.86
N HIS A 327 17.15 5.78 4.71
CA HIS A 327 17.42 5.06 5.96
C HIS A 327 17.74 3.57 5.72
N ILE A 328 17.34 3.03 4.57
CA ILE A 328 17.73 1.70 4.11
C ILE A 328 19.02 1.85 3.29
N ASP A 329 20.06 1.12 3.67
CA ASP A 329 21.38 1.23 3.02
C ASP A 329 21.38 0.60 1.61
N ASN A 330 20.68 -0.53 1.46
CA ASN A 330 20.65 -1.32 0.22
C ASN A 330 19.48 -0.91 -0.70
N ILE A 331 19.46 0.37 -1.10
CA ILE A 331 18.43 0.92 -2.01
C ILE A 331 18.92 1.06 -3.44
N GLN A 332 17.98 0.99 -4.39
CA GLN A 332 18.24 1.26 -5.80
C GLN A 332 18.29 2.78 -6.02
N PRO A 333 19.39 3.35 -6.53
CA PRO A 333 19.49 4.78 -6.80
C PRO A 333 18.35 5.28 -7.70
N GLY A 334 17.75 6.40 -7.31
CA GLY A 334 16.60 6.99 -8.00
C GLY A 334 15.29 6.22 -7.85
N SER A 335 15.27 5.12 -7.08
CA SER A 335 14.09 4.30 -6.80
C SER A 335 13.32 3.93 -8.08
N LYS A 336 14.07 3.49 -9.10
CA LYS A 336 13.55 3.02 -10.39
C LYS A 336 14.47 1.97 -11.00
N ALA A 337 13.90 1.12 -11.85
CA ALA A 337 14.60 0.08 -12.59
C ALA A 337 13.94 -0.15 -13.95
N GLY A 338 14.56 -0.98 -14.80
CA GLY A 338 13.98 -1.43 -16.06
C GLY A 338 12.72 -2.28 -15.84
N HIS A 339 12.18 -2.81 -16.95
CA HIS A 339 11.02 -3.69 -16.91
C HIS A 339 11.24 -4.91 -16.01
N PRO A 340 10.22 -5.34 -15.25
CA PRO A 340 10.31 -6.50 -14.39
C PRO A 340 10.47 -7.77 -15.20
N ASN A 341 11.28 -8.69 -14.69
CA ASN A 341 11.38 -10.05 -15.21
C ASN A 341 10.32 -10.95 -14.56
N THR A 342 9.91 -10.61 -13.33
CA THR A 342 9.06 -11.45 -12.50
C THR A 342 8.01 -10.62 -11.76
N VAL A 343 6.77 -11.09 -11.82
CA VAL A 343 5.65 -10.65 -10.98
C VAL A 343 5.31 -11.77 -10.00
N ILE A 344 5.24 -11.44 -8.73
CA ILE A 344 4.94 -12.37 -7.65
C ILE A 344 3.67 -11.89 -6.94
N PHE A 345 2.65 -12.74 -6.89
CA PHE A 345 1.44 -12.54 -6.10
C PHE A 345 1.57 -13.32 -4.80
N LEU A 346 1.60 -12.61 -3.67
CA LEU A 346 1.65 -13.18 -2.33
C LEU A 346 0.23 -13.32 -1.78
N THR A 347 -0.15 -14.54 -1.40
CA THR A 347 -1.42 -14.81 -0.72
C THR A 347 -1.17 -15.48 0.62
N TYR A 348 -1.89 -15.04 1.66
CA TYR A 348 -2.06 -15.86 2.86
C TYR A 348 -3.30 -16.74 2.65
N ASP A 349 -3.11 -18.02 2.32
CA ASP A 349 -4.20 -18.99 2.27
C ASP A 349 -4.40 -19.64 3.65
N ALA A 350 -5.49 -19.28 4.33
CA ALA A 350 -5.83 -19.87 5.64
C ALA A 350 -6.57 -21.22 5.52
N TYR A 351 -6.92 -21.63 4.30
CA TYR A 351 -7.56 -22.92 4.03
C TYR A 351 -6.53 -24.00 3.74
N GLY A 352 -5.29 -23.64 3.38
CA GLY A 352 -4.17 -24.57 3.20
C GLY A 352 -4.28 -25.41 1.93
N VAL A 353 -4.92 -24.89 0.89
CA VAL A 353 -5.24 -25.62 -0.35
C VAL A 353 -4.37 -25.21 -1.53
N LEU A 354 -3.87 -23.97 -1.55
CA LEU A 354 -3.01 -23.46 -2.60
C LEU A 354 -1.58 -24.03 -2.46
N PRO A 355 -0.90 -24.40 -3.56
CA PRO A 355 0.49 -24.80 -3.54
C PRO A 355 1.41 -23.74 -2.92
N ALA A 356 2.53 -24.15 -2.34
CA ALA A 356 3.55 -23.24 -1.84
C ALA A 356 3.99 -22.21 -2.90
N VAL A 357 4.11 -22.66 -4.15
CA VAL A 357 4.39 -21.83 -5.32
C VAL A 357 3.69 -22.40 -6.54
N SER A 358 3.15 -21.52 -7.37
CA SER A 358 2.62 -21.86 -8.68
C SER A 358 3.12 -20.89 -9.74
N LYS A 359 3.52 -21.40 -10.90
CA LYS A 359 3.72 -20.63 -12.12
C LYS A 359 2.37 -20.39 -12.78
N LEU A 360 2.13 -19.15 -13.22
CA LEU A 360 0.89 -18.73 -13.85
C LEU A 360 1.12 -18.43 -15.33
N SER A 361 0.12 -18.75 -16.17
CA SER A 361 0.00 -18.10 -17.49
C SER A 361 -0.32 -16.60 -17.31
N ILE A 362 -0.21 -15.81 -18.37
CA ILE A 362 -0.57 -14.38 -18.32
C ILE A 362 -2.06 -14.23 -17.96
N GLU A 363 -2.93 -15.06 -18.51
CA GLU A 363 -4.36 -15.02 -18.27
C GLU A 363 -4.70 -15.47 -16.84
N GLN A 364 -4.01 -16.47 -16.30
CA GLN A 364 -4.10 -16.84 -14.88
C GLN A 364 -3.60 -15.72 -13.97
N ALA A 365 -2.52 -15.03 -14.36
CA ALA A 365 -2.04 -13.85 -13.64
C ALA A 365 -3.11 -12.76 -13.60
N MET A 366 -3.83 -12.51 -14.70
CA MET A 366 -4.94 -11.54 -14.70
C MET A 366 -6.10 -12.01 -13.83
N TYR A 367 -6.47 -13.29 -13.88
CA TYR A 367 -7.50 -13.87 -13.03
C TYR A 367 -7.17 -13.69 -11.54
N HIS A 368 -5.95 -14.04 -11.13
CA HIS A 368 -5.50 -13.91 -9.74
C HIS A 368 -5.27 -12.47 -9.32
N PHE A 369 -4.85 -11.58 -10.22
CA PHE A 369 -4.72 -10.15 -9.97
C PHE A 369 -6.09 -9.51 -9.71
N LEU A 370 -7.09 -9.81 -10.55
CA LEU A 370 -8.47 -9.35 -10.34
C LEU A 370 -9.09 -9.97 -9.08
N SER A 371 -8.83 -11.24 -8.81
CA SER A 371 -9.32 -11.88 -7.59
C SER A 371 -8.70 -11.26 -6.34
N GLY A 372 -7.38 -11.05 -6.34
CA GLY A 372 -6.64 -10.47 -5.23
C GLY A 372 -6.87 -11.21 -3.91
N TYR A 373 -6.85 -12.54 -3.99
CA TYR A 373 -7.23 -13.42 -2.90
C TYR A 373 -6.18 -13.42 -1.78
N THR A 374 -6.67 -13.36 -0.55
CA THR A 374 -5.97 -13.74 0.68
C THR A 374 -7.03 -14.18 1.71
N ALA A 375 -6.63 -14.56 2.92
CA ALA A 375 -7.54 -14.87 4.00
C ALA A 375 -7.18 -14.12 5.27
N LYS A 376 -8.21 -13.65 5.98
CA LYS A 376 -8.09 -13.15 7.35
C LYS A 376 -8.05 -14.31 8.31
N VAL A 377 -7.17 -14.21 9.31
CA VAL A 377 -6.99 -15.25 10.32
C VAL A 377 -7.73 -14.87 11.59
N ALA A 378 -8.38 -15.84 12.24
CA ALA A 378 -9.05 -15.64 13.52
C ALA A 378 -8.07 -15.06 14.56
N GLY A 379 -8.54 -14.07 15.33
CA GLY A 379 -7.75 -13.41 16.38
C GLY A 379 -6.79 -12.30 15.92
N THR A 380 -6.54 -12.14 14.62
CA THR A 380 -5.69 -11.03 14.09
C THR A 380 -6.48 -9.76 13.73
N GLU A 381 -7.80 -9.88 13.60
CA GLU A 381 -8.71 -8.75 13.40
C GLU A 381 -9.90 -8.83 14.36
N ARG A 382 -10.31 -7.68 14.90
CA ARG A 382 -11.41 -7.57 15.86
C ARG A 382 -12.70 -8.11 15.24
N GLY A 383 -13.24 -9.19 15.83
CA GLY A 383 -14.50 -9.82 15.43
C GLY A 383 -14.39 -11.04 14.50
N VAL A 384 -13.18 -11.41 14.06
CA VAL A 384 -12.96 -12.61 13.22
C VAL A 384 -12.71 -13.83 14.11
N LYS A 385 -13.69 -14.75 14.17
CA LYS A 385 -13.62 -16.00 14.96
C LYS A 385 -13.19 -17.22 14.14
N GLU A 386 -13.40 -17.18 12.82
CA GLU A 386 -13.04 -18.23 11.86
C GLU A 386 -12.34 -17.60 10.65
N PRO A 387 -11.48 -18.34 9.92
CA PRO A 387 -10.85 -17.81 8.72
C PRO A 387 -11.87 -17.37 7.68
N GLN A 388 -11.63 -16.21 7.08
CA GLN A 388 -12.49 -15.66 6.03
C GLN A 388 -11.68 -15.33 4.79
N ALA A 389 -12.05 -15.92 3.66
CA ALA A 389 -11.57 -15.51 2.35
C ALA A 389 -11.85 -14.02 2.14
N THR A 390 -10.83 -13.31 1.69
CA THR A 390 -10.87 -11.88 1.38
C THR A 390 -10.36 -11.71 -0.03
N PHE A 391 -11.18 -11.09 -0.87
CA PHE A 391 -10.86 -10.79 -2.26
C PHE A 391 -10.72 -9.28 -2.41
N SER A 392 -9.50 -8.82 -2.64
CA SER A 392 -9.16 -7.42 -2.78
C SER A 392 -8.54 -7.19 -4.15
N ALA A 393 -9.38 -6.83 -5.12
CA ALA A 393 -8.99 -6.59 -6.51
C ALA A 393 -7.64 -5.85 -6.63
N CYS A 394 -6.80 -6.31 -7.56
CA CYS A 394 -5.46 -5.78 -7.83
C CYS A 394 -4.51 -5.84 -6.61
N PHE A 395 -4.83 -6.68 -5.61
CA PHE A 395 -4.19 -6.69 -4.29
C PHE A 395 -4.18 -5.32 -3.61
N GLY A 396 -5.17 -4.47 -3.92
CA GLY A 396 -5.17 -3.06 -3.54
C GLY A 396 -6.54 -2.38 -3.65
N GLN A 397 -7.64 -3.13 -3.58
CA GLN A 397 -8.98 -2.66 -3.95
C GLN A 397 -9.35 -1.31 -3.32
N ALA A 398 -9.00 -1.09 -2.05
CA ALA A 398 -9.31 0.13 -1.31
C ALA A 398 -8.71 1.43 -1.92
N PHE A 399 -7.76 1.29 -2.84
CA PHE A 399 -7.03 2.38 -3.48
C PHE A 399 -7.30 2.49 -4.98
N MET A 400 -7.99 1.51 -5.58
CA MET A 400 -8.30 1.50 -7.01
C MET A 400 -9.41 2.50 -7.30
N THR A 401 -9.08 3.54 -8.07
CA THR A 401 -10.04 4.58 -8.45
C THR A 401 -10.75 4.25 -9.76
N LEU A 402 -10.09 3.56 -10.70
CA LEU A 402 -10.71 3.04 -11.91
C LEU A 402 -11.24 1.61 -11.71
N HIS A 403 -11.95 1.08 -12.70
CA HIS A 403 -12.43 -0.30 -12.63
C HIS A 403 -11.24 -1.28 -12.64
N PRO A 404 -11.24 -2.37 -11.82
CA PRO A 404 -10.11 -3.29 -11.72
C PRO A 404 -9.64 -3.88 -13.04
N THR A 405 -10.55 -4.08 -14.00
CA THR A 405 -10.21 -4.61 -15.34
C THR A 405 -9.30 -3.68 -16.14
N PHE A 406 -9.31 -2.37 -15.84
CA PHE A 406 -8.42 -1.41 -16.49
C PHE A 406 -6.95 -1.66 -16.09
N TYR A 407 -6.69 -1.87 -14.80
CA TYR A 407 -5.36 -2.21 -14.31
C TYR A 407 -4.92 -3.60 -14.79
N ALA A 408 -5.84 -4.58 -14.80
CA ALA A 408 -5.56 -5.91 -15.32
C ALA A 408 -5.17 -5.87 -16.80
N LYS A 409 -5.88 -5.08 -17.63
CA LYS A 409 -5.51 -4.88 -19.03
C LYS A 409 -4.06 -4.40 -19.17
N LEU A 410 -3.72 -3.31 -18.49
CA LEU A 410 -2.37 -2.73 -18.56
C LEU A 410 -1.30 -3.73 -18.07
N LEU A 411 -1.57 -4.47 -16.99
CA LEU A 411 -0.66 -5.50 -16.50
C LEU A 411 -0.45 -6.61 -17.52
N GLY A 412 -1.52 -7.15 -18.10
CA GLY A 412 -1.44 -8.22 -19.10
C GLY A 412 -0.69 -7.78 -20.37
N GLU A 413 -0.99 -6.58 -20.88
CA GLU A 413 -0.31 -6.01 -22.05
C GLU A 413 1.19 -5.82 -21.79
N LYS A 414 1.56 -5.25 -20.64
CA LYS A 414 2.97 -5.04 -20.27
C LYS A 414 3.69 -6.36 -20.03
N MET A 415 3.08 -7.31 -19.31
CA MET A 415 3.65 -8.64 -19.10
C MET A 415 3.91 -9.35 -20.43
N LYS A 416 2.97 -9.29 -21.38
CA LYS A 416 3.12 -9.88 -22.72
C LYS A 416 4.22 -9.19 -23.52
N LYS A 417 4.24 -7.85 -23.55
CA LYS A 417 5.25 -7.04 -24.28
C LYS A 417 6.66 -7.33 -23.78
N HIS A 418 6.83 -7.46 -22.47
CA HIS A 418 8.14 -7.60 -21.82
C HIS A 418 8.49 -9.05 -21.42
N LYS A 419 7.65 -10.03 -21.78
CA LYS A 419 7.84 -11.47 -21.50
C LYS A 419 8.08 -11.76 -20.02
N VAL A 420 7.25 -11.16 -19.17
CA VAL A 420 7.38 -11.22 -17.72
C VAL A 420 6.75 -12.50 -17.18
N ASN A 421 7.48 -13.21 -16.32
CA ASN A 421 6.96 -14.41 -15.65
C ASN A 421 6.08 -14.03 -14.47
N ALA A 422 5.03 -14.83 -14.19
CA ALA A 422 4.16 -14.63 -13.04
C ALA A 422 4.09 -15.86 -12.14
N TYR A 423 4.14 -15.60 -10.84
CA TYR A 423 4.08 -16.63 -9.81
C TYR A 423 3.06 -16.27 -8.73
N LEU A 424 2.34 -17.28 -8.22
CA LEU A 424 1.52 -17.20 -7.02
C LEU A 424 2.24 -17.94 -5.89
N ILE A 425 2.49 -17.26 -4.77
CA ILE A 425 3.17 -17.84 -3.61
C ILE A 425 2.21 -17.84 -2.42
N ASN A 426 1.99 -19.02 -1.85
CA ASN A 426 1.26 -19.17 -0.61
C ASN A 426 2.21 -18.91 0.58
N THR A 427 1.94 -17.83 1.31
CA THR A 427 2.60 -17.45 2.57
C THR A 427 1.77 -17.79 3.81
N GLY A 428 0.62 -18.42 3.59
CA GLY A 428 -0.35 -18.84 4.58
C GLY A 428 -0.06 -20.22 5.14
N LEU A 429 -1.11 -21.03 5.30
CA LEU A 429 -1.03 -22.36 5.89
C LEU A 429 -0.76 -23.43 4.84
N VAL A 430 -0.13 -24.52 5.27
CA VAL A 430 0.04 -25.76 4.52
C VAL A 430 -0.25 -26.95 5.46
N GLY A 431 -0.72 -28.06 4.87
CA GLY A 431 -1.00 -29.31 5.56
C GLY A 431 -2.32 -29.35 6.34
N GLY A 432 -3.16 -28.33 6.18
CA GLY A 432 -4.49 -28.26 6.79
C GLY A 432 -5.04 -26.84 6.78
N LYS A 433 -6.34 -26.72 7.06
CA LYS A 433 -6.99 -25.44 7.37
C LYS A 433 -6.52 -24.88 8.71
N TYR A 434 -6.86 -23.64 9.00
CA TYR A 434 -6.59 -23.02 10.31
C TYR A 434 -7.01 -23.91 11.49
N GLY A 435 -6.14 -23.99 12.50
CA GLY A 435 -6.28 -24.90 13.64
C GLY A 435 -5.58 -26.25 13.46
N VAL A 436 -5.31 -26.67 12.22
CA VAL A 436 -4.58 -27.90 11.89
C VAL A 436 -3.29 -27.61 11.12
N GLY A 437 -3.42 -26.81 10.05
CA GLY A 437 -2.30 -26.44 9.19
C GLY A 437 -1.29 -25.53 9.88
N LYS A 438 -0.06 -25.56 9.39
CA LYS A 438 1.05 -24.74 9.88
C LYS A 438 1.38 -23.67 8.88
N ARG A 439 1.77 -22.49 9.37
CA ARG A 439 2.22 -21.40 8.50
C ARG A 439 3.48 -21.82 7.74
N MET A 440 3.53 -21.46 6.47
CA MET A 440 4.72 -21.60 5.63
C MET A 440 5.94 -21.00 6.30
N ASN A 441 7.01 -21.80 6.38
CA ASN A 441 8.25 -21.38 7.01
C ASN A 441 8.94 -20.30 6.16
N LEU A 442 9.30 -19.16 6.77
CA LEU A 442 9.88 -18.02 6.08
C LEU A 442 11.16 -18.39 5.29
N PRO A 443 12.13 -19.15 5.84
CA PRO A 443 13.24 -19.74 5.10
C PRO A 443 12.84 -20.46 3.81
N ALA A 444 11.79 -21.29 3.83
CA ALA A 444 11.32 -22.01 2.63
C ALA A 444 10.75 -21.03 1.60
N THR A 445 9.95 -20.06 2.04
CA THR A 445 9.40 -19.00 1.17
C THR A 445 10.51 -18.17 0.52
N ARG A 446 11.54 -17.76 1.27
CA ARG A 446 12.71 -17.05 0.74
C ARG A 446 13.47 -17.91 -0.28
N GLN A 447 13.65 -19.20 0.01
CA GLN A 447 14.32 -20.10 -0.92
C GLN A 447 13.53 -20.28 -2.23
N ILE A 448 12.20 -20.41 -2.16
CA ILE A 448 11.33 -20.42 -3.36
C ILE A 448 11.53 -19.15 -4.18
N ILE A 449 11.53 -17.98 -3.54
CA ILE A 449 11.72 -16.69 -4.23
C ILE A 449 13.09 -16.63 -4.88
N ASN A 450 14.15 -17.07 -4.20
CA ASN A 450 15.49 -17.12 -4.77
C ASN A 450 15.53 -18.01 -6.03
N GLU A 451 14.90 -19.19 -6.00
CA GLU A 451 14.85 -20.08 -7.15
C GLU A 451 13.99 -19.52 -8.32
N ILE A 452 12.96 -18.72 -8.01
CA ILE A 452 12.21 -17.96 -9.02
C ILE A 452 13.09 -16.89 -9.66
N LEU A 453 13.73 -16.05 -8.84
CA LEU A 453 14.49 -14.89 -9.31
C LEU A 453 15.76 -15.31 -10.07
N ASN A 454 16.38 -16.43 -9.68
CA ASN A 454 17.50 -17.03 -10.40
C ASN A 454 17.08 -17.81 -11.65
N GLY A 455 15.77 -17.97 -11.90
CA GLY A 455 15.23 -18.77 -13.01
C GLY A 455 15.46 -20.29 -12.88
N ASN A 456 15.97 -20.77 -11.74
CA ASN A 456 16.23 -22.19 -11.52
C ASN A 456 14.94 -23.01 -11.42
N ILE A 457 13.86 -22.41 -10.93
CA ILE A 457 12.56 -23.07 -10.81
C ILE A 457 12.02 -23.56 -12.17
N GLU A 458 12.43 -22.92 -13.26
CA GLU A 458 12.04 -23.26 -14.64
C GLU A 458 12.61 -24.61 -15.11
N LYS A 459 13.61 -25.15 -14.41
CA LYS A 459 14.21 -26.46 -14.69
C LYS A 459 13.42 -27.61 -14.06
N SER A 460 12.44 -27.30 -13.20
CA SER A 460 11.60 -28.30 -12.56
C SER A 460 10.55 -28.84 -13.53
N GLU A 461 10.12 -30.08 -13.33
CA GLU A 461 8.88 -30.57 -13.94
C GLU A 461 7.69 -29.96 -13.20
N PHE A 462 6.68 -29.51 -13.95
CA PHE A 462 5.47 -28.92 -13.38
C PHE A 462 4.28 -29.87 -13.47
N GLU A 463 3.47 -29.89 -12.42
CA GLU A 463 2.17 -30.54 -12.37
C GLU A 463 1.05 -29.50 -12.32
N LYS A 464 -0.11 -29.85 -12.89
CA LYS A 464 -1.29 -28.98 -12.87
C LYS A 464 -2.15 -29.30 -11.65
N HIS A 465 -2.49 -28.29 -10.87
CA HIS A 465 -3.44 -28.42 -9.77
C HIS A 465 -4.83 -28.78 -10.32
N PRO A 466 -5.50 -29.86 -9.86
CA PRO A 466 -6.74 -30.35 -10.47
C PRO A 466 -7.90 -29.35 -10.38
N VAL A 467 -8.03 -28.66 -9.24
CA VAL A 467 -9.09 -27.66 -9.02
C VAL A 467 -8.72 -26.27 -9.56
N PHE A 468 -7.62 -25.69 -9.06
CA PHE A 468 -7.21 -24.32 -9.40
C PHE A 468 -6.52 -24.17 -10.76
N GLN A 469 -6.18 -25.27 -11.43
CA GLN A 469 -5.56 -25.28 -12.75
C GLN A 469 -4.19 -24.58 -12.86
N VAL A 470 -3.64 -24.07 -11.77
CA VAL A 470 -2.29 -23.49 -11.70
C VAL A 470 -1.22 -24.58 -11.76
N SER A 471 -0.04 -24.25 -12.28
CA SER A 471 1.08 -25.20 -12.41
C SER A 471 2.04 -25.06 -11.24
N PHE A 472 2.30 -26.11 -10.47
CA PHE A 472 3.27 -26.11 -9.37
C PHE A 472 4.45 -27.04 -9.68
N PRO A 473 5.67 -26.71 -9.24
CA PRO A 473 6.86 -27.53 -9.49
C PRO A 473 6.85 -28.81 -8.65
N LYS A 474 7.36 -29.92 -9.19
CA LYS A 474 7.57 -31.16 -8.43
C LYS A 474 8.72 -31.06 -7.42
N SER A 475 9.70 -30.20 -7.69
CA SER A 475 10.85 -29.97 -6.83
C SER A 475 11.34 -28.53 -6.89
N VAL A 476 11.84 -28.02 -5.77
CA VAL A 476 12.55 -26.74 -5.65
C VAL A 476 13.75 -26.98 -4.74
N ASN A 477 14.94 -26.55 -5.17
CA ASN A 477 16.17 -26.84 -4.43
C ASN A 477 16.11 -26.24 -3.02
N GLY A 478 16.40 -27.06 -2.00
CA GLY A 478 16.39 -26.62 -0.60
C GLY A 478 14.99 -26.46 0.01
N VAL A 479 13.95 -26.93 -0.67
CA VAL A 479 12.56 -26.91 -0.19
C VAL A 479 12.02 -28.33 -0.16
N ASP A 480 11.31 -28.68 0.91
CA ASP A 480 10.65 -29.98 1.02
C ASP A 480 9.59 -30.16 -0.10
N ALA A 481 9.74 -31.20 -0.91
CA ALA A 481 8.79 -31.49 -1.99
C ALA A 481 7.37 -31.77 -1.47
N HIS A 482 7.23 -32.18 -0.21
CA HIS A 482 5.94 -32.48 0.40
C HIS A 482 5.02 -31.25 0.49
N ILE A 483 5.58 -30.05 0.63
CA ILE A 483 4.80 -28.79 0.71
C ILE A 483 4.51 -28.18 -0.66
N LEU A 484 5.15 -28.66 -1.74
CA LEU A 484 4.92 -28.17 -3.09
C LEU A 484 3.58 -28.68 -3.66
N ASN A 485 3.24 -29.93 -3.36
CA ASN A 485 1.91 -30.47 -3.61
C ASN A 485 1.07 -30.36 -2.32
N PRO A 486 0.13 -29.41 -2.24
CA PRO A 486 -0.62 -29.16 -1.00
C PRO A 486 -1.48 -30.35 -0.59
N ARG A 487 -1.99 -31.15 -1.54
CA ARG A 487 -2.71 -32.39 -1.24
C ARG A 487 -1.83 -33.38 -0.48
N ASN A 488 -0.54 -33.47 -0.82
CA ASN A 488 0.39 -34.38 -0.15
C ASN A 488 0.62 -33.98 1.31
N ALA A 489 0.64 -32.68 1.61
CA ALA A 489 0.84 -32.17 2.96
C ALA A 489 -0.31 -32.47 3.96
N TRP A 490 -1.52 -32.75 3.47
CA TRP A 490 -2.67 -33.02 4.35
C TRP A 490 -2.70 -34.47 4.81
N GLU A 491 -2.96 -34.72 6.09
CA GLU A 491 -3.19 -36.09 6.57
C GLU A 491 -4.46 -36.68 5.94
N ASN A 492 -5.56 -35.93 5.94
CA ASN A 492 -6.82 -36.32 5.33
C ASN A 492 -6.96 -35.74 3.90
N LYS A 493 -6.79 -36.59 2.90
CA LYS A 493 -6.87 -36.20 1.48
C LYS A 493 -8.28 -35.83 1.02
N GLU A 494 -9.31 -36.47 1.57
CA GLU A 494 -10.70 -36.18 1.24
C GLU A 494 -11.13 -34.82 1.81
N GLU A 495 -10.65 -34.48 3.01
CA GLU A 495 -10.89 -33.16 3.60
C GLU A 495 -10.19 -32.06 2.79
N TYR A 496 -8.98 -32.31 2.29
CA TYR A 496 -8.31 -31.42 1.35
C TYR A 496 -9.17 -31.22 0.08
N ASP A 497 -9.61 -32.32 -0.55
CA ASP A 497 -10.36 -32.26 -1.81
C ASP A 497 -11.67 -31.45 -1.63
N LYS A 498 -12.39 -31.65 -0.51
CA LYS A 498 -13.58 -30.88 -0.16
C LYS A 498 -13.26 -29.39 0.07
N THR A 499 -12.22 -29.09 0.84
CA THR A 499 -11.82 -27.71 1.16
C THR A 499 -11.38 -26.95 -0.10
N ALA A 500 -10.67 -27.62 -1.01
CA ALA A 500 -10.25 -27.05 -2.29
C ALA A 500 -11.46 -26.68 -3.15
N GLN A 501 -12.49 -27.54 -3.21
CA GLN A 501 -13.74 -27.26 -3.91
C GLN A 501 -14.53 -26.10 -3.29
N ASP A 502 -14.61 -26.04 -1.97
CA ASP A 502 -15.30 -24.96 -1.27
C ASP A 502 -14.60 -23.60 -1.47
N LEU A 503 -13.25 -23.57 -1.53
CA LEU A 503 -12.53 -22.36 -1.89
C LEU A 503 -12.71 -22.00 -3.38
N ALA A 504 -12.70 -22.98 -4.28
CA ALA A 504 -12.95 -22.77 -5.71
C ALA A 504 -14.29 -22.08 -5.97
N LYS A 505 -15.36 -22.52 -5.29
CA LYS A 505 -16.68 -21.87 -5.37
C LYS A 505 -16.64 -20.40 -4.94
N GLN A 506 -15.89 -20.07 -3.90
CA GLN A 506 -15.73 -18.68 -3.44
C GLN A 506 -14.99 -17.82 -4.47
N PHE A 507 -13.97 -18.36 -5.13
CA PHE A 507 -13.29 -17.69 -6.24
C PHE A 507 -14.24 -17.42 -7.41
N VAL A 508 -14.99 -18.44 -7.85
CA VAL A 508 -15.96 -18.32 -8.94
C VAL A 508 -17.04 -17.29 -8.61
N GLU A 509 -17.60 -17.34 -7.39
CA GLU A 509 -18.61 -16.38 -6.94
C GLU A 509 -18.07 -14.95 -6.91
N ASN A 510 -16.89 -14.74 -6.32
CA ASN A 510 -16.25 -13.43 -6.28
C ASN A 510 -15.99 -12.87 -7.69
N TYR A 511 -15.60 -13.72 -8.63
CA TYR A 511 -15.19 -13.28 -9.97
C TYR A 511 -16.36 -12.73 -10.81
N LYS A 512 -17.61 -13.11 -10.52
CA LYS A 512 -18.80 -12.65 -11.25
C LYS A 512 -18.90 -11.13 -11.37
N LYS A 513 -18.43 -10.39 -10.35
CA LYS A 513 -18.47 -8.91 -10.34
C LYS A 513 -17.54 -8.25 -11.38
N TYR A 514 -16.60 -8.99 -11.94
CA TYR A 514 -15.69 -8.50 -12.98
C TYR A 514 -16.14 -8.86 -14.39
N LEU A 515 -17.15 -9.72 -14.52
CA LEU A 515 -17.73 -10.05 -15.82
C LEU A 515 -18.49 -8.84 -16.33
N THR A 516 -17.83 -8.08 -17.19
CA THR A 516 -18.45 -7.00 -17.94
C THR A 516 -19.21 -7.58 -19.13
N GLY A 517 -20.15 -6.84 -19.73
CA GLY A 517 -20.77 -7.24 -20.99
C GLY A 517 -19.77 -7.42 -22.16
N SER A 518 -18.52 -6.93 -22.00
CA SER A 518 -17.41 -7.19 -22.91
C SER A 518 -16.64 -8.45 -22.51
N LYS A 519 -16.39 -9.32 -23.49
CA LYS A 519 -15.52 -10.52 -23.34
C LYS A 519 -14.03 -10.20 -23.23
N GLU A 520 -13.62 -8.94 -23.48
CA GLU A 520 -12.21 -8.53 -23.47
C GLU A 520 -11.52 -8.79 -22.12
N PHE A 521 -12.29 -8.80 -21.01
CA PHE A 521 -11.76 -8.96 -19.66
C PHE A 521 -12.25 -10.22 -18.94
N ASP A 522 -12.81 -11.17 -19.69
CA ASP A 522 -13.29 -12.42 -19.12
C ASP A 522 -12.16 -13.46 -19.02
N TYR A 523 -11.52 -13.50 -17.86
CA TYR A 523 -10.52 -14.53 -17.54
C TYR A 523 -11.10 -15.71 -16.74
N SER A 524 -12.44 -15.83 -16.63
CA SER A 524 -13.07 -16.83 -15.76
C SER A 524 -12.67 -18.27 -16.09
N GLN A 525 -12.47 -18.59 -17.36
CA GLN A 525 -12.00 -19.90 -17.82
C GLN A 525 -10.59 -20.29 -17.33
N TYR A 526 -9.79 -19.30 -16.90
CA TYR A 526 -8.45 -19.49 -16.35
C TYR A 526 -8.47 -19.59 -14.81
N GLY A 527 -9.64 -19.46 -14.20
CA GLY A 527 -9.86 -19.67 -12.77
C GLY A 527 -10.01 -21.14 -12.37
N PRO A 528 -10.35 -21.40 -11.10
CA PRO A 528 -10.62 -22.75 -10.62
C PRO A 528 -11.90 -23.33 -11.23
N VAL A 529 -11.93 -24.65 -11.37
CA VAL A 529 -13.12 -25.43 -11.73
C VAL A 529 -13.80 -25.87 -10.44
N ALA A 530 -15.01 -25.38 -10.20
CA ALA A 530 -15.76 -25.52 -8.95
C ALA A 530 -17.00 -26.41 -9.09
#